data_AF-T0CGN5-F1
#
_entry.id   AF-T0CGN5-F1
#
_cell.length_a   1.000
_cell.length_b   1.000
_cell.length_c   1.000
_cell.angle_alpha   90.00
_cell.angle_beta   90.00
_cell.angle_gamma   90.00
#
_symmetry.space_group_name_H-M   'P 1'
#
loop_
_entity.id
_entity.type
_entity.pdbx_description
1 polymer ?
#
loop_
_entity_poly.entity_id
_entity_poly.type
_entity_poly.pdbx_seq_one_letter_code
_entity_poly.pdbx_strand_id
1 'polypeptide(L)'
;MMLVALFVSTQVFAINGSNECLRFENDAVKVEAIQFTADLLNYENVEAFCTADRLWDLQVSHAPNFWPVGEEEDHHVKLMLHYEYHSCTIYYNQTQKKLSRQRCYNTW
;
A
#
# COMPACT_ATOMS: atom_id res chain seq x y z
N MET A 1 -0.68 -27.63 -46.97
CA MET A 1 0.16 -27.00 -45.91
C MET A 1 -0.78 -26.41 -44.88
N MET A 2 -0.87 -27.06 -43.72
CA MET A 2 -1.76 -26.67 -42.63
C MET A 2 -0.91 -25.91 -41.60
N LEU A 3 -1.06 -24.59 -41.52
CA LEU A 3 -0.39 -23.78 -40.51
C LEU A 3 -1.16 -23.93 -39.19
N VAL A 4 -0.56 -24.66 -38.26
CA VAL A 4 -1.01 -24.74 -36.88
C VAL A 4 -0.61 -23.44 -36.19
N ALA A 5 -1.57 -22.55 -35.96
CA ALA A 5 -1.39 -21.37 -35.12
C ALA A 5 -1.36 -21.84 -33.65
N LEU A 6 -0.15 -21.88 -33.06
CA LEU A 6 0.04 -22.05 -31.63
C LEU A 6 -0.45 -20.78 -30.92
N PHE A 7 -1.69 -20.82 -30.45
CA PHE A 7 -2.17 -19.88 -29.45
C PHE A 7 -1.40 -20.13 -28.15
N VAL A 8 -0.36 -19.33 -27.92
CA VAL A 8 0.28 -19.23 -26.61
C VAL A 8 -0.70 -18.50 -25.70
N SER A 9 -1.53 -19.26 -25.01
CA SER A 9 -2.35 -18.76 -23.90
C SER A 9 -1.42 -18.46 -22.73
N THR A 10 -1.02 -17.21 -22.58
CA THR A 10 -0.38 -16.72 -21.36
C THR A 10 -1.41 -16.84 -20.24
N GLN A 11 -1.30 -17.93 -19.47
CA GLN A 11 -2.10 -18.09 -18.26
C GLN A 11 -1.67 -17.00 -17.28
N VAL A 12 -2.57 -16.04 -17.04
CA VAL A 12 -2.42 -15.08 -15.96
C VAL A 12 -2.60 -15.90 -14.68
N PHE A 13 -1.48 -16.23 -14.04
CA PHE A 13 -1.50 -16.85 -12.72
C PHE A 13 -2.19 -15.89 -11.76
N ALA A 14 -3.34 -16.29 -11.21
CA ALA A 14 -3.89 -15.65 -10.03
C ALA A 14 -2.89 -15.86 -8.89
N ILE A 15 -2.07 -14.83 -8.63
CA ILE A 15 -1.16 -14.81 -7.49
C ILE A 15 -2.03 -14.89 -6.24
N ASN A 16 -1.69 -15.81 -5.36
CA ASN A 16 -2.55 -16.42 -4.36
C ASN A 16 -2.74 -15.55 -3.10
N GLY A 17 -3.00 -14.24 -3.29
CA GLY A 17 -3.28 -13.28 -2.24
C GLY A 17 -4.27 -12.23 -2.74
N SER A 18 -5.28 -11.91 -1.94
CA SER A 18 -6.16 -10.75 -2.21
C SER A 18 -5.27 -9.52 -2.37
N ASN A 19 -5.32 -8.86 -3.53
CA ASN A 19 -4.60 -7.60 -3.71
C ASN A 19 -5.36 -6.51 -2.93
N GLU A 20 -4.86 -6.22 -1.73
CA GLU A 20 -5.49 -5.29 -0.78
C GLU A 20 -5.56 -3.84 -1.27
N CYS A 21 -4.80 -3.52 -2.32
CA CYS A 21 -4.70 -2.19 -2.88
C CYS A 21 -5.73 -1.90 -3.98
N LEU A 22 -6.37 -2.91 -4.59
CA LEU A 22 -7.31 -2.71 -5.71
C LEU A 22 -8.45 -1.75 -5.37
N ARG A 23 -8.92 -1.75 -4.12
CA ARG A 23 -9.96 -0.82 -3.63
C ARG A 23 -9.56 0.66 -3.66
N PHE A 24 -8.29 0.97 -3.91
CA PHE A 24 -7.75 2.34 -3.94
C PHE A 24 -7.23 2.76 -5.32
N GLU A 25 -7.28 1.90 -6.34
CA GLU A 25 -6.66 2.15 -7.65
C GLU A 25 -7.14 3.43 -8.35
N ASN A 26 -8.36 3.86 -8.06
CA ASN A 26 -8.99 5.04 -8.65
C ASN A 26 -8.80 6.33 -7.82
N ASP A 27 -8.02 6.28 -6.74
CA ASP A 27 -7.70 7.43 -5.89
C ASP A 27 -6.19 7.68 -5.91
N ALA A 28 -5.77 8.63 -6.75
CA ALA A 28 -4.35 8.93 -6.98
C ALA A 28 -3.59 9.29 -5.70
N VAL A 29 -4.26 9.95 -4.74
CA VAL A 29 -3.65 10.31 -3.46
C VAL A 29 -3.35 9.07 -2.62
N LYS A 30 -4.28 8.11 -2.61
CA LYS A 30 -4.09 6.85 -1.89
C LYS A 30 -3.07 5.94 -2.57
N VAL A 31 -3.08 5.86 -3.90
CA VAL A 31 -2.07 5.11 -4.68
C VAL A 31 -0.67 5.63 -4.38
N GLU A 32 -0.50 6.95 -4.39
CA GLU A 32 0.78 7.60 -4.05
C GLU A 32 1.24 7.23 -2.63
N ALA A 33 0.34 7.28 -1.64
CA ALA A 33 0.65 6.95 -0.26
C ALA A 33 1.00 5.46 -0.06
N ILE A 34 0.35 4.57 -0.83
CA ILE A 34 0.65 3.13 -0.87
C ILE A 34 2.05 2.90 -1.46
N GLN A 35 2.39 3.55 -2.58
CA GLN A 35 3.72 3.48 -3.18
C GLN A 35 4.80 3.92 -2.19
N PHE A 36 4.62 5.09 -1.58
CA PHE A 36 5.53 5.59 -0.54
C PHE A 36 5.72 4.59 0.59
N THR A 37 4.64 3.93 1.02
CA THR A 37 4.67 2.96 2.12
C THR A 37 5.38 1.66 1.74
N ALA A 38 5.16 1.16 0.52
CA ALA A 38 5.87 -0.01 0.01
C ALA A 38 7.39 0.24 -0.01
N ASP A 39 7.80 1.42 -0.51
CA ASP A 39 9.20 1.84 -0.57
C ASP A 39 9.80 2.01 0.84
N LEU A 40 9.07 2.68 1.75
CA LEU A 40 9.49 2.88 3.15
C LEU A 40 9.74 1.55 3.88
N LEU A 41 8.90 0.55 3.61
CA LEU A 41 9.01 -0.78 4.21
C LEU A 41 9.95 -1.71 3.45
N ASN A 42 10.62 -1.23 2.40
CA ASN A 42 11.56 -1.96 1.55
C ASN A 42 10.94 -3.19 0.87
N TYR A 43 9.68 -3.10 0.45
CA TYR A 43 9.13 -4.09 -0.50
C TYR A 43 9.78 -3.88 -1.88
N GLU A 44 9.94 -4.97 -2.63
CA GLU A 44 10.54 -4.92 -3.97
C GLU A 44 9.75 -4.01 -4.92
N ASN A 45 8.43 -4.03 -4.79
CA ASN A 45 7.50 -3.19 -5.54
C ASN A 45 6.14 -3.15 -4.83
N VAL A 46 5.22 -2.32 -5.33
CA VAL A 46 3.86 -2.20 -4.78
C VAL A 46 3.08 -3.49 -4.90
N GLU A 47 3.24 -4.27 -5.97
CA GLU A 47 2.53 -5.54 -6.12
C GLU A 47 2.89 -6.53 -5.01
N ALA A 48 4.18 -6.65 -4.68
CA ALA A 48 4.68 -7.48 -3.59
C ALA A 48 4.17 -7.02 -2.22
N PHE A 49 3.98 -5.71 -2.02
CA PHE A 49 3.36 -5.15 -0.82
C PHE A 49 1.86 -5.51 -0.75
N CYS A 50 1.13 -5.25 -1.83
CA CYS A 50 -0.32 -5.40 -1.91
C CYS A 50 -0.80 -6.85 -1.89
N THR A 51 0.08 -7.80 -2.24
CA THR A 51 -0.20 -9.25 -2.26
C THR A 51 0.57 -10.00 -1.18
N ALA A 52 1.20 -9.30 -0.23
CA ALA A 52 1.96 -9.95 0.83
C ALA A 52 1.06 -10.89 1.65
N ASP A 53 1.40 -12.19 1.70
CA ASP A 53 0.61 -13.23 2.39
C ASP A 53 0.23 -12.91 3.84
N ARG A 54 1.05 -12.08 4.51
CA ARG A 54 0.86 -11.70 5.91
C ARG A 54 0.05 -10.43 6.09
N LEU A 55 -0.23 -9.66 5.03
CA LEU A 55 -1.05 -8.45 5.08
C LEU A 55 -2.52 -8.86 5.00
N TRP A 56 -3.24 -8.74 6.11
CA TRP A 56 -4.64 -9.13 6.19
C TRP A 56 -5.60 -8.00 5.85
N ASP A 57 -5.21 -6.75 6.14
CA ASP A 57 -6.02 -5.58 5.83
C ASP A 57 -5.14 -4.34 5.65
N LEU A 58 -5.52 -3.51 4.68
CA LEU A 58 -4.93 -2.21 4.34
C LEU A 58 -6.00 -1.11 4.40
N GLN A 59 -5.95 -0.25 5.40
CA GLN A 59 -6.85 0.90 5.48
C GLN A 59 -6.10 2.17 5.07
N VAL A 60 -6.67 2.92 4.13
CA VAL A 60 -6.10 4.20 3.66
C VAL A 60 -7.14 5.30 3.76
N SER A 61 -6.82 6.32 4.54
CA SER A 61 -7.74 7.44 4.86
C SER A 61 -6.98 8.76 4.93
N HIS A 62 -7.66 9.87 4.65
CA HIS A 62 -7.15 11.18 5.00
C HIS A 62 -7.09 11.31 6.52
N ALA A 63 -6.03 11.93 7.03
CA ALA A 63 -5.89 12.18 8.45
C ALA A 63 -6.14 13.67 8.73
N PRO A 64 -7.20 14.02 9.48
CA PRO A 64 -7.42 15.39 9.91
C PRO A 64 -6.71 15.66 11.25
N ASN A 65 -5.82 16.64 11.26
CA ASN A 65 -5.45 17.51 12.40
C ASN A 65 -4.75 16.89 13.63
N PHE A 66 -3.60 16.23 13.47
CA PHE A 66 -2.68 16.00 14.58
C PHE A 66 -1.22 15.91 14.10
N TRP A 67 -0.68 17.04 13.63
CA TRP A 67 0.62 17.10 12.94
C TRP A 67 1.72 17.75 13.78
N PRO A 68 2.99 17.39 13.51
CA PRO A 68 4.13 18.12 14.06
C PRO A 68 4.06 19.62 13.74
N VAL A 69 4.76 20.42 14.53
CA VAL A 69 4.90 21.85 14.26
C VAL A 69 5.56 22.06 12.90
N GLY A 70 4.94 22.87 12.04
CA GLY A 70 5.36 23.12 10.66
C GLY A 70 4.72 22.20 9.61
N GLU A 71 3.79 21.33 10.01
CA GLU A 71 3.03 20.44 9.11
C GLU A 71 1.50 20.64 9.28
N GLU A 72 1.05 21.67 10.00
CA GLU A 72 -0.36 21.86 10.37
C GLU A 72 -1.27 22.06 9.15
N GLU A 73 -0.77 22.74 8.12
CA GLU A 73 -1.50 23.01 6.87
C GLU A 73 -1.25 21.94 5.79
N ASP A 74 -0.43 20.93 6.08
CA ASP A 74 -0.08 19.91 5.10
C ASP A 74 -1.16 18.82 5.01
N HIS A 75 -1.31 18.29 3.80
CA HIS A 75 -2.18 17.16 3.54
C HIS A 75 -1.50 15.86 3.95
N HIS A 76 -2.20 15.07 4.75
CA HIS A 76 -1.68 13.82 5.25
C HIS A 76 -2.60 12.64 4.96
N VAL A 77 -1.99 11.52 4.63
CA VAL A 77 -2.64 10.24 4.43
C VAL A 77 -2.20 9.28 5.51
N LYS A 78 -3.16 8.65 6.17
CA LYS A 78 -2.94 7.59 7.15
C LYS A 78 -3.14 6.23 6.48
N LEU A 79 -2.13 5.39 6.59
CA LEU A 79 -2.20 3.97 6.28
C LEU A 79 -2.20 3.18 7.59
N MET A 80 -3.12 2.22 7.71
CA MET A 80 -3.08 1.20 8.75
C MET A 80 -2.92 -0.15 8.08
N LEU A 81 -1.82 -0.81 8.44
CA LEU A 81 -1.41 -2.12 7.96
C LEU A 81 -1.69 -3.11 9.08
N HIS A 82 -2.51 -4.10 8.81
CA HIS A 82 -2.80 -5.17 9.75
C HIS A 82 -2.17 -6.46 9.23
N TYR A 83 -1.15 -6.93 9.96
CA TYR A 83 -0.53 -8.23 9.74
C TYR A 83 -0.96 -9.21 10.83
N GLU A 84 -0.69 -10.49 10.61
CA GLU A 84 -1.01 -11.58 11.55
C GLU A 84 -0.52 -11.33 13.00
N TYR A 85 0.72 -10.84 13.17
CA TYR A 85 1.36 -10.69 14.49
C TYR A 85 1.64 -9.24 14.90
N HIS A 86 1.41 -8.28 14.01
CA HIS A 86 1.67 -6.87 14.29
C HIS A 86 0.82 -5.97 13.41
N SER A 87 0.71 -4.70 13.79
CA SER A 87 0.08 -3.68 12.97
C SER A 87 0.98 -2.44 12.92
N CYS A 88 0.94 -1.74 11.80
CA CYS A 88 1.67 -0.49 11.62
C CYS A 88 0.69 0.62 11.21
N THR A 89 0.82 1.78 11.86
CA THR A 89 0.19 3.02 11.40
C THR A 89 1.27 3.92 10.83
N ILE A 90 1.09 4.33 9.58
CA ILE A 90 2.01 5.19 8.84
C ILE A 90 1.25 6.45 8.44
N TYR A 91 1.88 7.60 8.68
CA TYR A 91 1.38 8.90 8.30
C TYR A 91 2.31 9.50 7.26
N TYR A 92 1.79 9.57 6.04
CA TYR A 92 2.47 10.16 4.90
C TYR A 92 2.07 11.62 4.74
N ASN A 93 3.03 12.53 4.76
CA ASN A 93 2.83 13.94 4.39
C ASN A 93 2.88 14.05 2.88
N GLN A 94 1.70 14.19 2.28
CA GLN A 94 1.55 14.28 0.84
C GLN A 94 2.08 15.61 0.29
N THR A 95 2.03 16.70 1.06
CA THR A 95 2.55 18.00 0.63
C THR A 95 4.07 17.96 0.48
N GLN A 96 4.76 17.44 1.50
CA GLN A 96 6.22 17.42 1.58
C GLN A 96 6.85 16.12 1.05
N LYS A 97 6.03 15.14 0.65
CA LYS A 97 6.45 13.82 0.14
C LYS A 97 7.38 13.06 1.11
N LYS A 98 7.03 13.07 2.41
CA LYS A 98 7.87 12.46 3.46
C LYS A 98 7.04 11.69 4.50
N LEU A 99 7.73 10.89 5.30
CA LEU A 99 7.17 10.26 6.49
C LEU A 99 7.01 11.32 7.60
N SER A 100 5.80 11.56 8.08
CA SER A 100 5.58 12.35 9.29
C SER A 100 5.74 11.51 10.54
N ARG A 101 5.14 10.31 10.53
CA ARG A 101 5.11 9.44 11.71
C ARG A 101 4.86 7.98 11.33
N GLN A 102 5.57 7.09 12.01
CA GLN A 102 5.32 5.65 11.95
C GLN A 102 5.19 5.11 13.37
N ARG A 103 4.22 4.22 13.57
CA ARG A 103 4.09 3.45 14.81
C ARG A 103 3.67 2.03 14.48
N CYS A 104 4.56 1.08 14.77
CA CYS A 104 4.24 -0.33 14.73
C CYS A 104 4.07 -0.88 16.15
N TYR A 105 3.17 -1.82 16.32
CA TYR A 105 2.91 -2.48 17.59
C TYR A 105 2.55 -3.94 17.35
N ASN A 106 2.93 -4.81 18.28
CA ASN A 106 2.50 -6.20 18.25
C ASN A 106 1.03 -6.28 18.65
N THR A 107 0.31 -7.24 18.06
CA THR A 107 -1.10 -7.50 18.36
C THR A 107 -1.29 -8.50 19.52
N TRP A 108 -0.19 -8.89 20.18
CA TRP A 108 -0.10 -9.80 21.32
C TRP A 108 0.46 -9.10 22.56
#